data_AF-A0A8R1EC74-F1
#
_entry.id   AF-A0A8R1EC74-F1
#
_cell.length_a   1.000
_cell.length_b   1.000
_cell.length_c   1.000
_cell.angle_alpha   90.00
_cell.angle_beta   90.00
_cell.angle_gamma   90.00
#
_symmetry.space_group_name_H-M   'P 1'
#
loop_
_entity.id
_entity.type
_entity.pdbx_description
1 polymer ?
#
loop_
_entity_poly.entity_id
_entity_poly.type
_entity_poly.pdbx_seq_one_letter_code
_entity_poly.pdbx_strand_id
1 'polypeptide(L)'
;MVRHEAGEALGAIADPSVKEILRKYSQDPCPEVAETCQIALGRVEWVEKSGKDTNSPYDSVDPTPSASTSDVKELAATLVNASLPLFDRYRAMFSLRNINTDESIKALAQG
;
A
#
# COMPACT_ATOMS: atom_id res chain seq x y z
N MET A 1 3.14 -15.02 9.51
CA MET A 1 2.80 -15.64 8.21
C MET A 1 1.30 -15.77 8.04
N VAL A 2 0.58 -16.78 8.55
CA VAL A 2 -0.87 -16.98 8.24
C VAL A 2 -1.76 -15.75 8.50
N ARG A 3 -1.55 -15.03 9.62
CA ARG A 3 -2.34 -13.82 9.93
C ARG A 3 -2.05 -12.64 8.98
N HIS A 4 -0.82 -12.54 8.49
CA HIS A 4 -0.41 -11.55 7.52
C HIS A 4 -1.13 -11.81 6.18
N GLU A 5 -1.05 -13.06 5.67
CA GLU A 5 -1.76 -13.47 4.45
C GLU A 5 -3.27 -13.22 4.54
N ALA A 6 -3.87 -13.46 5.72
CA ALA A 6 -5.28 -13.17 5.94
C ALA A 6 -5.58 -11.66 5.83
N GLY A 7 -4.74 -10.80 6.41
CA GLY A 7 -4.86 -9.35 6.29
C GLY A 7 -4.74 -8.86 4.84
N GLU A 8 -3.78 -9.39 4.09
CA GLU A 8 -3.61 -9.08 2.67
C GLU A 8 -4.81 -9.50 1.83
N ALA A 9 -5.31 -10.72 2.04
CA ALA A 9 -6.49 -11.22 1.35
C ALA A 9 -7.73 -10.36 1.63
N LEU A 10 -7.94 -9.95 2.88
CA LEU A 10 -9.04 -9.05 3.26
C LEU A 10 -8.91 -7.69 2.56
N GLY A 11 -7.70 -7.14 2.48
CA GLY A 11 -7.42 -5.90 1.76
C GLY A 11 -7.70 -6.02 0.26
N ALA A 12 -7.26 -7.12 -0.36
CA ALA A 12 -7.47 -7.39 -1.80
C ALA A 12 -8.94 -7.56 -2.16
N ILE A 13 -9.73 -8.24 -1.30
CA ILE A 13 -11.18 -8.37 -1.47
C ILE A 13 -11.87 -7.00 -1.33
N ALA A 14 -11.38 -6.16 -0.41
CA ALA A 14 -11.86 -4.81 -0.14
C ALA A 14 -13.36 -4.75 0.23
N ASP A 15 -13.85 -5.69 1.04
CA ASP A 15 -15.22 -5.69 1.53
C ASP A 15 -15.38 -4.75 2.75
N PRO A 16 -16.33 -3.79 2.74
CA PRO A 16 -16.49 -2.85 3.86
C PRO A 16 -16.78 -3.51 5.22
N SER A 17 -17.33 -4.73 5.26
CA SER A 17 -17.62 -5.46 6.50
C SER A 17 -16.37 -5.81 7.31
N VAL A 18 -15.19 -5.81 6.66
CA VAL A 18 -13.92 -6.20 7.30
C VAL A 18 -13.20 -5.03 7.98
N LYS A 19 -13.73 -3.80 7.88
CA LYS A 19 -13.09 -2.59 8.44
C LYS A 19 -12.85 -2.69 9.95
N GLU A 20 -13.82 -3.19 10.71
CA GLU A 20 -13.69 -3.31 12.16
C GLU A 20 -12.62 -4.32 12.57
N ILE A 21 -12.53 -5.46 11.86
CA ILE A 21 -11.52 -6.49 12.17
C ILE A 21 -10.11 -6.01 11.79
N LEU A 22 -9.97 -5.33 10.65
CA LEU A 22 -8.70 -4.72 10.23
C LEU A 22 -8.27 -3.61 11.20
N ARG A 23 -9.19 -2.75 11.66
CA ARG A 23 -8.88 -1.72 12.67
C ARG A 23 -8.48 -2.30 14.01
N LYS A 24 -9.05 -3.44 14.41
CA LYS A 24 -8.63 -4.14 15.63
C LYS A 24 -7.19 -4.64 15.52
N TYR A 25 -6.83 -5.25 14.40
CA TYR A 25 -5.51 -5.85 14.21
C TYR A 25 -4.43 -4.90 13.69
N SER A 26 -4.79 -3.66 13.30
CA SER A 26 -3.81 -2.60 12.98
C SER A 26 -2.94 -2.18 14.17
N GLN A 27 -3.29 -2.63 15.37
CA GLN A 27 -2.54 -2.46 16.63
C GLN A 27 -2.05 -3.79 17.21
N ASP A 28 -1.93 -4.85 16.38
CA ASP A 28 -1.40 -6.15 16.83
C ASP A 28 0.05 -5.99 17.33
N PRO A 29 0.47 -6.69 18.39
CA PRO A 29 1.86 -6.64 18.86
C PRO A 29 2.87 -7.18 17.83
N CYS A 30 2.43 -7.95 16.83
CA CYS A 30 3.26 -8.41 15.72
C CYS A 30 3.26 -7.34 14.62
N PRO A 31 4.39 -6.64 14.36
CA PRO A 31 4.44 -5.55 13.38
C PRO A 31 3.94 -5.96 11.99
N GLU A 32 4.30 -7.15 11.52
CA GLU A 32 3.93 -7.66 10.21
C GLU A 32 2.42 -7.90 10.07
N VAL A 33 1.71 -8.08 11.18
CA VAL A 33 0.23 -8.16 11.19
C VAL A 33 -0.36 -6.75 11.28
N ALA A 34 0.18 -5.92 12.17
CA ALA A 34 -0.28 -4.55 12.36
C ALA A 34 -0.18 -3.73 11.08
N GLU A 35 1.00 -3.70 10.46
CA GLU A 35 1.30 -2.96 9.23
C GLU A 35 0.44 -3.44 8.05
N THR A 36 0.30 -4.75 7.89
CA THR A 36 -0.59 -5.31 6.86
C THR A 36 -2.03 -4.92 7.07
N CYS A 37 -2.53 -4.96 8.30
CA CYS A 37 -3.89 -4.53 8.60
C CYS A 37 -4.08 -3.01 8.42
N GLN A 38 -3.06 -2.19 8.66
CA GLN A 38 -3.09 -0.75 8.36
C GLN A 38 -3.21 -0.50 6.85
N ILE A 39 -2.38 -1.16 6.04
CA ILE A 39 -2.43 -1.03 4.58
C ILE A 39 -3.75 -1.56 4.02
N ALA A 40 -4.19 -2.73 4.47
CA ALA A 40 -5.46 -3.34 4.05
C ALA A 40 -6.66 -2.46 4.40
N LEU A 41 -6.68 -1.84 5.60
CA LEU A 41 -7.72 -0.89 5.98
C LEU A 41 -7.74 0.32 5.05
N GLY A 42 -6.56 0.91 4.79
CA GLY A 42 -6.43 2.02 3.84
C GLY A 42 -6.92 1.66 2.44
N ARG A 43 -6.67 0.42 1.99
CA ARG A 43 -7.17 -0.08 0.70
C ARG A 43 -8.69 -0.17 0.67
N VAL A 44 -9.31 -0.75 1.70
CA VAL A 44 -10.78 -0.86 1.80
C VAL A 44 -11.42 0.53 1.76
N GLU A 45 -10.90 1.48 2.53
CA GLU A 45 -11.40 2.86 2.58
C GLU A 45 -11.21 3.60 1.24
N TRP A 46 -10.12 3.33 0.54
CA TRP A 46 -9.88 3.90 -0.79
C TRP A 46 -10.86 3.31 -1.83
N VAL A 47 -11.03 1.99 -1.84
CA VAL A 47 -11.95 1.30 -2.77
C VAL A 47 -13.39 1.78 -2.57
N GLU A 48 -13.82 1.97 -1.33
CA GLU A 48 -15.16 2.47 -0.99
C GLU A 48 -15.41 3.88 -1.59
N LYS A 49 -14.37 4.71 -1.70
CA LYS A 49 -14.45 6.08 -2.21
C LYS A 49 -14.22 6.21 -3.71
N SER A 50 -13.33 5.39 -4.27
CA SER A 50 -12.74 5.59 -5.60
C SER A 50 -12.94 4.41 -6.57
N GLY A 51 -13.50 3.29 -6.11
CA GLY A 51 -13.65 2.07 -6.89
C GLY A 51 -12.42 1.15 -6.81
N LYS A 52 -12.49 -0.02 -7.45
CA LYS A 52 -11.46 -1.08 -7.34
C LYS A 52 -10.28 -0.95 -8.30
N ASP A 53 -10.25 0.08 -9.15
CA ASP A 53 -9.31 0.13 -10.26
C ASP A 53 -7.88 0.39 -9.77
N THR A 54 -7.08 -0.67 -9.76
CA THR A 54 -5.67 -0.64 -9.32
C THR A 54 -4.78 -1.19 -10.43
N ASN A 55 -5.07 -0.81 -11.68
CA ASN A 55 -4.33 -1.25 -12.85
C ASN A 55 -2.82 -1.02 -12.66
N SER A 56 -2.09 -2.13 -12.70
CA SER A 56 -0.64 -2.20 -12.65
C SER A 56 -0.14 -2.62 -14.03
N PRO A 57 0.97 -2.06 -14.54
CA PRO A 57 1.61 -2.54 -15.78
C PRO A 57 2.06 -4.01 -15.73
N TYR A 58 2.02 -4.64 -14.55
CA TYR A 58 2.51 -5.98 -14.28
C TYR A 58 1.42 -6.98 -13.91
N ASP A 59 0.13 -6.62 -14.10
CA ASP A 59 -1.04 -7.44 -13.74
C ASP A 59 -1.04 -7.93 -12.27
N SER A 60 -0.39 -7.17 -11.39
CA SER A 60 -0.25 -7.48 -9.97
C SER A 60 -1.44 -6.97 -9.15
N VAL A 61 -1.81 -7.71 -8.09
CA VAL A 61 -2.77 -7.25 -7.09
C VAL A 61 -2.03 -6.45 -6.01
N ASP A 62 -1.76 -5.18 -6.29
CA ASP A 62 -0.97 -4.35 -5.38
C ASP A 62 -1.78 -3.95 -4.14
N PRO A 63 -1.20 -3.97 -2.93
CA PRO A 63 -1.89 -3.67 -1.66
C PRO A 63 -2.33 -2.20 -1.54
N THR A 64 -1.84 -1.32 -2.41
CA THR A 64 -2.25 0.09 -2.49
C THR A 64 -2.44 0.49 -3.95
N PRO A 65 -3.31 1.49 -4.25
CA PRO A 65 -3.27 2.13 -5.57
C PRO A 65 -1.93 2.83 -5.81
N SER A 66 -1.65 3.22 -7.06
CA SER A 66 -0.51 4.13 -7.32
C SER A 66 -0.75 5.51 -6.67
N ALA A 67 0.32 6.24 -6.40
CA ALA A 67 0.26 7.65 -6.05
C ALA A 67 -0.27 8.49 -7.23
N SER A 68 -0.81 9.67 -6.93
CA SER A 68 -1.35 10.59 -7.95
C SER A 68 -0.27 11.31 -8.77
N THR A 69 0.95 11.38 -8.25
CA THR A 69 2.11 12.02 -8.89
C THR A 69 2.98 10.96 -9.59
N SER A 70 3.65 11.37 -10.67
CA SER A 70 4.67 10.60 -11.36
C SER A 70 6.06 11.22 -11.22
N ASP A 71 6.22 12.24 -10.37
CA ASP A 71 7.52 12.87 -10.10
C ASP A 71 8.38 11.95 -9.22
N VAL A 72 9.50 11.46 -9.77
CA VAL A 72 10.37 10.50 -9.08
C VAL A 72 10.96 11.06 -7.79
N LYS A 73 11.27 12.36 -7.72
CA LYS A 73 11.88 12.98 -6.54
C LYS A 73 10.85 13.12 -5.42
N GLU A 74 9.64 13.53 -5.75
CA GLU A 74 8.53 13.59 -4.80
C GLU A 74 8.24 12.20 -4.22
N LEU A 75 8.11 11.19 -5.09
CA LEU A 75 7.85 9.81 -4.71
C LEU A 75 8.97 9.23 -3.83
N ALA A 76 10.23 9.49 -4.17
CA ALA A 76 11.38 9.07 -3.37
C ALA A 76 11.34 9.68 -1.97
N ALA A 77 11.05 10.99 -1.87
CA ALA A 77 10.93 11.68 -0.60
C ALA A 77 9.78 11.11 0.25
N THR A 78 8.65 10.76 -0.37
CA THR A 78 7.54 10.07 0.32
C THR A 78 7.96 8.70 0.82
N LEU A 79 8.61 7.88 -0.03
CA LEU A 79 8.99 6.49 0.30
C LEU A 79 9.85 6.40 1.56
N VAL A 80 10.86 7.26 1.68
CA VAL A 80 11.83 7.24 2.80
C VAL A 80 11.34 7.96 4.06
N ASN A 81 10.21 8.66 4.01
CA ASN A 81 9.71 9.43 5.14
C ASN A 81 8.90 8.57 6.11
N ALA A 82 9.57 8.07 7.15
CA ALA A 82 8.96 7.22 8.19
C ALA A 82 7.86 7.91 9.03
N SER A 83 7.72 9.24 8.95
CA SER A 83 6.65 9.99 9.62
C SER A 83 5.33 9.95 8.85
N LEU A 84 5.34 9.51 7.58
CA LEU A 84 4.13 9.38 6.76
C LEU A 84 3.44 8.03 7.00
N PRO A 85 2.11 7.95 6.81
CA PRO A 85 1.39 6.68 6.86
C PRO A 85 2.00 5.65 5.92
N LEU A 86 2.07 4.39 6.38
CA LEU A 86 2.63 3.29 5.59
C LEU A 86 1.91 3.11 4.24
N PHE A 87 0.59 3.34 4.23
CA PHE A 87 -0.21 3.34 3.02
C PHE A 87 0.34 4.31 1.96
N ASP A 88 0.66 5.55 2.32
CA ASP A 88 1.17 6.55 1.37
C ASP A 88 2.58 6.21 0.88
N ARG A 89 3.43 5.67 1.76
CA ARG A 89 4.77 5.19 1.38
C ARG A 89 4.69 4.04 0.38
N TYR A 90 3.75 3.11 0.57
CA TYR A 90 3.50 2.01 -0.36
C TYR A 90 2.97 2.52 -1.71
N ARG A 91 2.04 3.49 -1.71
CA ARG A 91 1.58 4.13 -2.96
C ARG A 91 2.75 4.72 -3.75
N ALA A 92 3.69 5.38 -3.06
CA ALA A 92 4.88 5.92 -3.70
C ALA A 92 5.80 4.82 -4.26
N MET A 93 6.01 3.74 -3.49
CA MET A 93 6.78 2.57 -3.91
C MET A 93 6.21 1.95 -5.19
N PHE A 94 4.90 1.69 -5.25
CA PHE A 94 4.25 1.10 -6.42
C PHE A 94 4.26 2.05 -7.62
N SER A 95 4.11 3.37 -7.42
CA SER A 95 4.31 4.35 -8.49
C SER A 95 5.74 4.31 -9.05
N LEU A 96 6.77 4.29 -8.20
CA LEU A 96 8.17 4.21 -8.64
C LEU A 96 8.46 2.92 -9.41
N ARG A 97 7.91 1.78 -8.95
CA ARG A 97 7.98 0.50 -9.67
C ARG A 97 7.35 0.63 -11.05
N ASN A 98 6.15 1.22 -11.13
CA ASN A 98 5.40 1.35 -12.37
C ASN A 98 6.04 2.33 -13.37
N ILE A 99 6.80 3.33 -12.90
CA ILE A 99 7.55 4.26 -13.77
C ILE A 99 8.66 3.54 -14.55
N ASN A 100 9.31 2.53 -13.95
CA ASN A 100 10.28 1.65 -14.62
C ASN A 100 11.40 2.38 -15.40
N THR A 101 12.06 3.36 -14.76
CA THR A 101 13.24 4.04 -15.30
C THR A 101 14.45 3.84 -14.38
N ASP A 102 15.65 4.09 -14.88
CA ASP A 102 16.88 4.03 -14.05
C ASP A 102 16.79 4.96 -12.83
N GLU A 103 16.13 6.12 -12.98
CA GLU A 103 15.95 7.06 -11.87
C GLU A 103 14.97 6.52 -10.84
N SER A 104 13.84 5.93 -11.26
CA SER A 104 12.85 5.36 -10.33
C SER A 104 13.37 4.11 -9.62
N ILE A 105 14.18 3.28 -10.28
CA ILE A 105 14.85 2.13 -9.68
C ILE A 105 15.86 2.58 -8.63
N LYS A 106 16.67 3.61 -8.92
CA LYS A 106 17.59 4.18 -7.93
C LYS A 106 16.87 4.78 -6.74
N ALA A 107 15.70 5.39 -6.94
CA ALA A 107 14.85 5.88 -5.87
C ALA A 107 14.30 4.74 -4.99
N LEU A 108 13.84 3.63 -5.60
CA LEU A 108 13.36 2.46 -4.86
C LEU A 108 14.43 1.87 -3.93
N ALA A 109 15.70 1.86 -4.36
CA ALA A 109 16.81 1.33 -3.58
C ALA A 109 17.19 2.17 -2.35
N GLN A 110 16.57 3.34 -2.16
CA GLN A 110 16.79 4.20 -0.98
C GLN A 110 15.79 3.93 0.16
N GLY A 111 14.69 3.23 -0.15
CA GLY A 111 13.58 2.92 0.77
C GLY A 111 13.79 1.70 1.64
#